data_AF-A0A2D6RD77-F1
#
_entry.id   AF-A0A2D6RD77-F1
#
_cell.length_a   1.000
_cell.length_b   1.000
_cell.length_c   1.000
_cell.angle_alpha   90.00
_cell.angle_beta   90.00
_cell.angle_gamma   90.00
#
_symmetry.space_group_name_H-M   'P 1'
#
loop_
_entity.id
_entity.type
_entity.pdbx_description
1 polymer ?
#
loop_
_entity_poly.entity_id
_entity_poly.type
_entity_poly.pdbx_seq_one_letter_code
_entity_poly.pdbx_strand_id
1 'polypeptide(L)'
;MHIQVKYLAGLPVHFLSVFLLITMYAGAWDIARPLGIVPLALILVFIAFVIGLSPTKIKLVGIYRPYLFFFLIICFYFFASYANLLDIDDKMFFEKGFILRQGVGFFVFPLIAMFFTLLFYYNSWLFASRGIIIWLIITCYLLASVLGFLFSNFYSNPWENFAFYTLNNAELIIVFLSVFLIFHFTKSKLIQFSLLTLLLLVTTSSQSSIALILAIVFLFFPSKLVLTGFVLALSVAVPLSLLFPLELFELDPNTGLRSMFWLSGLQDFIHTWGVGIGFGTEALQAKYYALYRELAILDVDSQFERFMTTGMHNTFIDLLQRTGIPGFVAFCWIIFSVISGLTKHQLSSFDAWVVCVLALSLSVNVALSINFIFGTCLLIGWLQARLLVINERESPAK
;
A
#
# COMPACT_ATOMS: atom_id res chain seq x y z
N MET A 1 -16.29 3.60 -24.48
CA MET A 1 -14.95 2.98 -24.49
C MET A 1 -15.10 1.53 -24.96
N HIS A 2 -14.96 1.26 -26.26
CA HIS A 2 -15.01 -0.11 -26.78
C HIS A 2 -13.63 -0.75 -26.60
N ILE A 3 -13.49 -1.60 -25.58
CA ILE A 3 -12.31 -2.46 -25.42
C ILE A 3 -12.49 -3.61 -26.42
N GLN A 4 -11.70 -3.62 -27.49
CA GLN A 4 -11.70 -4.74 -28.44
C GLN A 4 -11.20 -6.00 -27.72
N VAL A 5 -12.08 -6.99 -27.66
CA VAL A 5 -11.84 -8.31 -27.10
C VAL A 5 -11.05 -9.12 -28.12
N LYS A 6 -9.71 -9.07 -28.07
CA LYS A 6 -8.85 -10.04 -28.74
C LYS A 6 -8.03 -10.77 -27.68
N TYR A 7 -8.00 -12.09 -27.79
CA TYR A 7 -7.37 -13.10 -26.92
C TYR A 7 -8.23 -13.60 -25.73
N LEU A 8 -9.18 -14.49 -26.05
CA LEU A 8 -10.18 -15.04 -25.12
C LEU A 8 -10.08 -16.57 -24.93
N ALA A 9 -8.97 -17.22 -25.26
CA ALA A 9 -8.83 -18.66 -25.02
C ALA A 9 -7.46 -18.95 -24.41
N GLY A 10 -7.38 -18.96 -23.07
CA GLY A 10 -6.19 -19.54 -22.42
C GLY A 10 -5.96 -19.25 -20.94
N LEU A 11 -6.49 -18.18 -20.34
CA LEU A 11 -6.23 -17.91 -18.91
C LEU A 11 -7.36 -17.15 -18.20
N PRO A 12 -8.22 -17.83 -17.40
CA PRO A 12 -9.06 -17.07 -16.47
C PRO A 12 -9.37 -17.71 -15.09
N VAL A 13 -8.92 -18.93 -14.77
CA VAL A 13 -9.21 -19.54 -13.45
C VAL A 13 -8.07 -19.29 -12.46
N HIS A 14 -6.83 -19.56 -12.87
CA HIS A 14 -5.68 -19.48 -11.97
C HIS A 14 -5.48 -18.07 -11.37
N PHE A 15 -5.61 -17.00 -12.17
CA PHE A 15 -5.52 -15.62 -11.66
C PHE A 15 -6.59 -15.29 -10.62
N LEU A 16 -7.84 -15.71 -10.86
CA LEU A 16 -8.92 -15.49 -9.90
C LEU A 16 -8.70 -16.30 -8.63
N SER A 17 -8.25 -17.56 -8.74
CA SER A 17 -7.90 -18.39 -7.59
C SER A 17 -6.78 -17.79 -6.76
N VAL A 18 -5.69 -17.27 -7.38
CA VAL A 18 -4.62 -16.56 -6.65
C VAL A 18 -5.18 -15.32 -5.96
N PHE A 19 -5.96 -14.50 -6.66
CA PHE A 19 -6.51 -13.26 -6.12
C PHE A 19 -7.43 -13.53 -4.92
N LEU A 20 -8.28 -14.56 -5.01
CA LEU A 20 -9.11 -15.00 -3.89
C LEU A 20 -8.25 -15.49 -2.73
N LEU A 21 -7.19 -16.28 -2.99
CA LEU A 21 -6.28 -16.75 -1.95
C LEU A 21 -5.55 -15.59 -1.24
N ILE A 22 -5.10 -14.60 -2.01
CA ILE A 22 -4.50 -13.35 -1.51
C ILE A 22 -5.51 -12.59 -0.64
N THR A 23 -6.73 -12.42 -1.15
CA THR A 23 -7.78 -11.65 -0.45
C THR A 23 -8.21 -12.37 0.83
N MET A 24 -8.33 -13.70 0.79
CA MET A 24 -8.62 -14.52 1.97
C MET A 24 -7.47 -14.49 2.98
N TYR A 25 -6.22 -14.60 2.53
CA TYR A 25 -5.06 -14.53 3.41
C TYR A 25 -4.92 -13.15 4.07
N ALA A 26 -5.10 -12.07 3.29
CA ALA A 26 -5.06 -10.71 3.80
C ALA A 26 -6.25 -10.39 4.72
N GLY A 27 -7.45 -10.88 4.38
CA GLY A 27 -8.67 -10.69 5.18
C GLY A 27 -8.72 -11.57 6.44
N ALA A 28 -8.02 -12.71 6.44
CA ALA A 28 -7.87 -13.60 7.59
C ALA A 28 -6.49 -13.44 8.26
N TRP A 29 -5.79 -12.33 8.04
CA TRP A 29 -4.41 -12.16 8.49
C TRP A 29 -4.25 -12.38 10.00
N ASP A 30 -5.16 -11.87 10.81
CA ASP A 30 -5.12 -12.05 12.28
C ASP A 30 -5.20 -13.53 12.69
N ILE A 31 -5.88 -14.36 11.88
CA ILE A 31 -6.02 -15.81 12.08
C ILE A 31 -4.87 -16.58 11.42
N ALA A 32 -4.33 -16.07 10.31
CA ALA A 32 -3.30 -16.72 9.51
C ALA A 32 -1.86 -16.39 9.97
N ARG A 33 -1.65 -15.30 10.71
CA ARG A 33 -0.35 -14.89 11.26
C ARG A 33 0.34 -16.00 12.08
N PRO A 34 -0.35 -16.81 12.91
CA PRO A 34 0.26 -17.95 13.62
C PRO A 34 0.76 -19.06 12.70
N LEU A 35 0.21 -19.19 11.49
CA LEU A 35 0.67 -20.17 10.49
C LEU A 35 2.03 -19.78 9.88
N GLY A 36 2.56 -18.61 10.24
CA GLY A 36 3.90 -18.16 9.90
C GLY A 36 4.08 -17.87 8.41
N ILE A 37 5.29 -18.12 7.91
CA ILE A 37 5.69 -17.81 6.53
C ILE A 37 5.12 -18.80 5.49
N VAL A 38 4.56 -19.93 5.93
CA VAL A 38 4.17 -21.04 5.05
C VAL A 38 3.02 -20.66 4.10
N PRO A 39 1.88 -20.10 4.55
CA PRO A 39 0.82 -19.69 3.62
C PRO A 39 1.27 -18.60 2.66
N LEU A 40 2.11 -17.67 3.13
CA LEU A 40 2.70 -16.63 2.28
C LEU A 40 3.59 -17.25 1.20
N ALA A 41 4.45 -18.20 1.56
CA ALA A 41 5.32 -18.90 0.61
C ALA A 41 4.51 -19.63 -0.46
N LEU A 42 3.42 -20.30 -0.08
CA LEU A 42 2.52 -20.98 -1.05
C LEU A 42 1.87 -19.98 -2.02
N ILE A 43 1.38 -18.85 -1.51
CA ILE A 43 0.83 -17.76 -2.35
C ILE A 43 1.91 -17.25 -3.31
N LEU A 44 3.15 -17.06 -2.85
CA LEU A 44 4.24 -16.56 -3.67
C LEU A 44 4.67 -17.54 -4.76
N VAL A 45 4.77 -18.83 -4.44
CA VAL A 45 5.03 -19.89 -5.44
C VAL A 45 3.94 -19.87 -6.50
N PHE A 46 2.68 -19.71 -6.10
CA PHE A 46 1.57 -19.67 -7.04
C PHE A 46 1.58 -18.39 -7.90
N ILE A 47 1.93 -17.23 -7.33
CA ILE A 47 2.15 -15.99 -8.08
C ILE A 47 3.30 -16.15 -9.08
N ALA A 48 4.44 -16.69 -8.65
CA ALA A 48 5.60 -16.91 -9.50
C ALA A 48 5.29 -17.88 -10.65
N PHE A 49 4.52 -18.94 -10.36
CA PHE A 49 4.01 -19.87 -11.37
C PHE A 49 3.11 -19.16 -12.39
N VAL A 50 2.18 -18.33 -11.94
CA VAL A 50 1.27 -17.57 -12.81
C VAL A 50 2.01 -16.56 -13.68
N ILE A 51 2.98 -15.84 -13.12
CA ILE A 51 3.88 -14.97 -13.89
C ILE A 51 4.71 -15.80 -14.89
N GLY A 52 5.20 -16.97 -14.46
CA GLY A 52 5.97 -17.92 -15.24
C GLY A 52 5.21 -18.52 -16.43
N LEU A 53 3.90 -18.65 -16.35
CA LEU A 53 3.05 -19.10 -17.46
C LEU A 53 2.57 -17.97 -18.37
N SER A 54 2.80 -16.70 -18.01
CA SER A 54 2.29 -15.58 -18.79
C SER A 54 2.99 -15.46 -20.15
N PRO A 55 2.24 -15.44 -21.28
CA PRO A 55 2.82 -15.26 -22.61
C PRO A 55 3.35 -13.83 -22.87
N THR A 56 3.06 -12.86 -22.00
CA THR A 56 3.49 -11.44 -22.15
C THR A 56 4.83 -11.10 -21.50
N LYS A 57 5.63 -12.09 -21.10
CA LYS A 57 6.97 -11.87 -20.49
C LYS A 57 7.81 -10.83 -21.24
N ILE A 58 7.80 -10.86 -22.57
CA ILE A 58 8.58 -9.95 -23.42
C ILE A 58 8.08 -8.50 -23.33
N LYS A 59 6.76 -8.28 -23.26
CA LYS A 59 6.16 -6.93 -23.19
C LYS A 59 6.36 -6.28 -21.82
N LEU A 60 6.49 -7.10 -20.78
CA LEU A 60 6.62 -6.63 -19.41
C LEU A 60 8.07 -6.33 -18.99
N VAL A 61 9.07 -6.65 -19.84
CA VAL A 61 10.50 -6.40 -19.56
C VAL A 61 10.77 -4.94 -19.18
N GLY A 62 10.10 -3.98 -19.82
CA GLY A 62 10.25 -2.56 -19.48
C GLY A 62 9.75 -2.20 -18.08
N ILE A 63 8.71 -2.88 -17.61
CA ILE A 63 8.14 -2.70 -16.27
C ILE A 63 8.92 -3.50 -15.22
N TYR A 64 9.52 -4.63 -15.59
CA TYR A 64 10.26 -5.49 -14.67
C TYR A 64 11.62 -4.97 -14.26
N ARG A 65 12.29 -4.16 -15.09
CA ARG A 65 13.65 -3.69 -14.80
C ARG A 65 13.76 -2.96 -13.45
N PRO A 66 12.88 -1.98 -13.12
CA PRO A 66 12.89 -1.34 -11.81
C PRO A 66 12.65 -2.31 -10.65
N TYR A 67 11.74 -3.28 -10.82
CA TYR A 67 11.45 -4.30 -9.80
C TYR A 67 12.62 -5.25 -9.56
N LEU A 68 13.29 -5.70 -10.62
CA LEU A 68 14.47 -6.56 -10.51
C LEU A 68 15.61 -5.81 -9.84
N PHE A 69 15.85 -4.55 -10.24
CA PHE A 69 16.86 -3.71 -9.62
C PHE A 69 16.59 -3.50 -8.13
N PHE A 70 15.35 -3.16 -7.78
CA PHE A 70 14.91 -3.07 -6.39
C PHE A 70 15.14 -4.38 -5.64
N PHE A 71 14.71 -5.52 -6.18
CA PHE A 71 14.89 -6.85 -5.58
C PHE A 71 16.37 -7.16 -5.30
N LEU A 72 17.28 -6.87 -6.25
CA LEU A 72 18.71 -7.08 -6.07
C LEU A 72 19.29 -6.22 -4.94
N ILE A 73 18.85 -4.96 -4.83
CA ILE A 73 19.23 -4.09 -3.72
C ILE A 73 18.73 -4.67 -2.39
N ILE A 74 17.46 -5.10 -2.32
CA ILE A 74 16.90 -5.72 -1.12
C ILE A 74 17.68 -6.98 -0.74
N CYS A 75 18.01 -7.85 -1.70
CA CYS A 75 18.88 -9.01 -1.46
C CYS A 75 20.20 -8.59 -0.82
N PHE A 76 20.87 -7.58 -1.41
CA PHE A 76 22.14 -7.08 -0.88
C PHE A 76 22.01 -6.65 0.58
N TYR A 77 21.05 -5.77 0.90
CA TYR A 77 20.87 -5.28 2.28
C TYR A 77 20.45 -6.38 3.25
N PHE A 78 19.63 -7.33 2.80
CA PHE A 78 19.21 -8.47 3.61
C PHE A 78 20.39 -9.36 3.99
N PHE A 79 21.23 -9.75 3.03
CA PHE A 79 22.41 -10.56 3.30
C PHE A 79 23.49 -9.78 4.07
N ALA A 80 23.69 -8.51 3.76
CA ALA A 80 24.60 -7.64 4.51
C ALA A 80 24.18 -7.52 5.99
N SER A 81 22.87 -7.46 6.27
CA SER A 81 22.34 -7.46 7.64
C SER A 81 22.62 -8.78 8.38
N TYR A 82 22.43 -9.93 7.73
CA TYR A 82 22.75 -11.23 8.35
C TYR A 82 24.23 -11.41 8.64
N ALA A 83 25.07 -10.89 7.74
CA ALA A 83 26.52 -10.91 7.83
C ALA A 83 27.10 -9.82 8.75
N ASN A 84 26.25 -8.96 9.34
CA ASN A 84 26.66 -7.82 10.17
C ASN A 84 27.67 -6.89 9.46
N LEU A 85 27.47 -6.65 8.15
CA LEU A 85 28.36 -5.82 7.33
C LEU A 85 27.93 -4.35 7.26
N LEU A 86 26.77 -4.01 7.82
CA LEU A 86 26.23 -2.65 7.85
C LEU A 86 26.58 -2.00 9.18
N ASP A 87 26.83 -0.69 9.13
CA ASP A 87 27.20 0.10 10.29
C ASP A 87 25.98 0.26 11.21
N ILE A 88 26.05 -0.35 12.39
CA ILE A 88 25.01 -0.30 13.41
C ILE A 88 25.59 0.51 14.56
N ASP A 89 25.08 1.74 14.75
CA ASP A 89 25.34 2.55 15.95
C ASP A 89 25.02 1.72 17.21
N ASP A 90 25.90 1.75 18.21
CA ASP A 90 25.75 1.06 19.50
C ASP A 90 24.44 1.43 20.22
N LYS A 91 23.81 2.55 19.85
CA LYS A 91 22.52 3.00 20.38
C LYS A 91 21.30 2.31 19.75
N MET A 92 21.49 1.61 18.63
CA MET A 92 20.43 0.89 17.95
C MET A 92 20.36 -0.54 18.48
N PHE A 93 19.15 -1.00 18.79
CA PHE A 93 18.94 -2.40 19.11
C PHE A 93 19.00 -3.24 17.83
N PHE A 94 19.71 -4.37 17.87
CA PHE A 94 19.81 -5.28 16.74
C PHE A 94 19.48 -6.71 17.16
N GLU A 95 18.58 -7.35 16.43
CA GLU A 95 18.26 -8.75 16.62
C GLU A 95 18.02 -9.45 15.27
N LYS A 96 18.83 -10.49 15.02
CA LYS A 96 18.80 -11.26 13.76
C LYS A 96 17.45 -11.90 13.46
N GLY A 97 16.67 -12.25 14.50
CA GLY A 97 15.32 -12.82 14.36
C GLY A 97 14.34 -11.89 13.63
N PHE A 98 14.57 -10.58 13.69
CA PHE A 98 13.71 -9.58 13.04
C PHE A 98 14.07 -9.28 11.59
N ILE A 99 15.25 -9.70 11.11
CA ILE A 99 15.68 -9.48 9.71
C ILE A 99 14.64 -10.04 8.74
N LEU A 100 14.21 -11.29 8.96
CA LEU A 100 13.20 -11.93 8.12
C LEU A 100 11.86 -11.20 8.20
N ARG A 101 11.41 -10.85 9.41
CA ARG A 101 10.12 -10.17 9.64
C ARG A 101 10.06 -8.82 8.92
N GLN A 102 11.14 -8.04 9.00
CA GLN A 102 11.24 -6.72 8.36
C GLN A 102 11.48 -6.83 6.84
N GLY A 103 12.25 -7.83 6.38
CA GLY A 103 12.62 -7.98 4.97
C GLY A 103 11.57 -8.62 4.06
N VAL A 104 10.70 -9.50 4.60
CA VAL A 104 9.73 -10.27 3.80
C VAL A 104 8.87 -9.39 2.89
N GLY A 105 8.37 -8.26 3.40
CA GLY A 105 7.55 -7.33 2.62
C GLY A 105 8.25 -6.83 1.36
N PHE A 106 9.53 -6.49 1.46
CA PHE A 106 10.34 -5.96 0.37
C PHE A 106 10.59 -7.00 -0.74
N PHE A 107 10.75 -8.28 -0.38
CA PHE A 107 10.91 -9.37 -1.36
C PHE A 107 9.62 -9.73 -2.08
N VAL A 108 8.51 -9.62 -1.36
CA VAL A 108 7.20 -10.07 -1.83
C VAL A 108 6.54 -9.00 -2.71
N PHE A 109 6.85 -7.73 -2.45
CA PHE A 109 6.30 -6.57 -3.16
C PHE A 109 6.35 -6.68 -4.69
N PRO A 110 7.51 -6.98 -5.32
CA PRO A 110 7.57 -7.12 -6.77
C PRO A 110 6.60 -8.17 -7.31
N LEU A 111 6.53 -9.34 -6.66
CA LEU A 111 5.69 -10.45 -7.12
C LEU A 111 4.20 -10.07 -7.09
N ILE A 112 3.74 -9.47 -5.99
CA ILE A 112 2.34 -9.08 -5.84
C ILE A 112 1.98 -7.94 -6.82
N ALA A 113 2.84 -6.92 -6.96
CA ALA A 113 2.58 -5.81 -7.87
C ALA A 113 2.51 -6.27 -9.34
N MET A 114 3.40 -7.19 -9.73
CA MET A 114 3.37 -7.83 -11.05
C MET A 114 2.10 -8.66 -11.25
N PHE A 115 1.68 -9.42 -10.25
CA PHE A 115 0.44 -10.17 -10.29
C PHE A 115 -0.77 -9.27 -10.54
N PHE A 116 -0.92 -8.17 -9.79
CA PHE A 116 -2.02 -7.21 -9.99
C PHE A 116 -1.96 -6.52 -11.35
N THR A 117 -0.75 -6.19 -11.83
CA THR A 117 -0.56 -5.64 -13.18
C THR A 117 -1.12 -6.59 -14.24
N LEU A 118 -0.74 -7.86 -14.18
CA LEU A 118 -1.22 -8.89 -15.09
C LEU A 118 -2.73 -9.11 -14.95
N LEU A 119 -3.24 -9.16 -13.72
CA LEU A 119 -4.65 -9.32 -13.41
C LEU A 119 -5.48 -8.24 -14.13
N PHE A 120 -5.15 -6.96 -13.92
CA PHE A 120 -5.89 -5.85 -14.52
C PHE A 120 -5.68 -5.73 -16.02
N TYR A 121 -4.47 -6.00 -16.50
CA TYR A 121 -4.15 -5.94 -17.92
C TYR A 121 -4.98 -6.94 -18.75
N TYR A 122 -5.10 -8.18 -18.28
CA TYR A 122 -5.83 -9.24 -19.00
C TYR A 122 -7.33 -9.26 -18.69
N ASN A 123 -7.73 -8.89 -17.47
CA ASN A 123 -9.09 -9.14 -16.98
C ASN A 123 -9.89 -7.86 -16.77
N SER A 124 -9.49 -6.71 -17.33
CA SER A 124 -10.26 -5.47 -17.25
C SER A 124 -11.72 -5.64 -17.72
N TRP A 125 -11.97 -6.58 -18.64
CA TRP A 125 -13.32 -6.94 -19.09
C TRP A 125 -14.12 -7.76 -18.07
N LEU A 126 -13.49 -8.60 -17.25
CA LEU A 126 -14.19 -9.35 -16.17
C LEU A 126 -14.72 -8.40 -15.10
N PHE A 127 -13.97 -7.34 -14.76
CA PHE A 127 -14.47 -6.27 -13.89
C PHE A 127 -15.60 -5.48 -14.55
N ALA A 128 -15.56 -5.32 -15.89
CA ALA A 128 -16.61 -4.67 -16.66
C ALA A 128 -17.92 -5.50 -16.77
N SER A 129 -17.81 -6.82 -16.95
CA SER A 129 -18.93 -7.73 -17.25
C SER A 129 -19.54 -8.40 -16.02
N ARG A 130 -18.80 -8.51 -14.91
CA ARG A 130 -19.25 -9.12 -13.65
C ARG A 130 -19.44 -8.11 -12.52
N GLY A 131 -19.66 -6.83 -12.86
CA GLY A 131 -19.86 -5.75 -11.88
C GLY A 131 -20.91 -6.08 -10.80
N ILE A 132 -21.93 -6.87 -11.12
CA ILE A 132 -22.96 -7.35 -10.18
C ILE A 132 -22.38 -8.26 -9.08
N ILE A 133 -21.48 -9.19 -9.42
CA ILE A 133 -20.87 -10.09 -8.44
C ILE A 133 -19.93 -9.32 -7.52
N ILE A 134 -19.20 -8.35 -8.07
CA ILE A 134 -18.33 -7.47 -7.29
C ILE A 134 -19.18 -6.59 -6.37
N TRP A 135 -20.27 -6.01 -6.87
CA TRP A 135 -21.26 -5.28 -6.06
C TRP A 135 -21.84 -6.15 -4.95
N LEU A 136 -22.15 -7.42 -5.22
CA LEU A 136 -22.66 -8.34 -4.21
C LEU A 136 -21.62 -8.59 -3.11
N ILE A 137 -20.36 -8.86 -3.47
CA ILE A 137 -19.27 -9.05 -2.50
C ILE A 137 -19.07 -7.80 -1.64
N ILE A 138 -19.03 -6.62 -2.27
CA ILE A 138 -18.92 -5.33 -1.57
C ILE A 138 -20.12 -5.11 -0.66
N THR A 139 -21.34 -5.34 -1.16
CA THR A 139 -22.57 -5.14 -0.38
C THR A 139 -22.62 -6.09 0.80
N CYS A 140 -22.29 -7.37 0.62
CA CYS A 140 -22.22 -8.34 1.72
C CYS A 140 -21.17 -7.94 2.76
N TYR A 141 -20.01 -7.42 2.34
CA TYR A 141 -18.97 -6.95 3.26
C TYR A 141 -19.40 -5.68 4.01
N LEU A 142 -19.95 -4.69 3.30
CA LEU A 142 -20.49 -3.46 3.89
C LEU A 142 -21.62 -3.79 4.88
N LEU A 143 -22.54 -4.69 4.49
CA LEU A 143 -23.63 -5.14 5.35
C LEU A 143 -23.11 -5.88 6.57
N ALA A 144 -22.12 -6.78 6.41
CA ALA A 144 -21.49 -7.48 7.54
C ALA A 144 -20.81 -6.49 8.50
N SER A 145 -20.16 -5.45 7.97
CA SER A 145 -19.51 -4.41 8.77
C SER A 145 -20.55 -3.55 9.52
N VAL A 146 -21.62 -3.13 8.85
CA VAL A 146 -22.73 -2.36 9.44
C VAL A 146 -23.53 -3.18 10.45
N LEU A 147 -23.81 -4.45 10.17
CA LEU A 147 -24.50 -5.35 11.11
C LEU A 147 -23.60 -5.66 12.30
N GLY A 148 -22.32 -5.95 12.08
CA GLY A 148 -21.32 -6.09 13.14
C GLY A 148 -21.33 -4.88 14.08
N PHE A 149 -21.41 -3.67 13.52
CA PHE A 149 -21.61 -2.43 14.27
C PHE A 149 -22.93 -2.39 15.06
N LEU A 150 -24.07 -2.54 14.39
CA LEU A 150 -25.40 -2.43 15.01
C LEU A 150 -25.64 -3.45 16.14
N PHE A 151 -24.96 -4.60 16.07
CA PHE A 151 -25.05 -5.68 17.05
C PHE A 151 -23.82 -5.79 17.98
N SER A 152 -22.87 -4.84 17.93
CA SER A 152 -21.59 -4.87 18.67
C SER A 152 -21.69 -4.72 20.20
N ASN A 153 -22.89 -4.64 20.78
CA ASN A 153 -23.11 -4.62 22.24
C ASN A 153 -22.61 -5.88 22.98
N PHE A 154 -21.92 -6.83 22.33
CA PHE A 154 -21.43 -8.08 22.93
C PHE A 154 -19.90 -8.20 23.06
N TYR A 155 -19.10 -7.34 22.43
CA TYR A 155 -17.65 -7.40 22.55
C TYR A 155 -17.07 -6.02 22.87
N SER A 156 -16.30 -5.98 23.95
CA SER A 156 -15.64 -4.83 24.54
C SER A 156 -15.05 -3.88 23.49
N ASN A 157 -15.44 -2.61 23.59
CA ASN A 157 -15.00 -1.43 22.83
C ASN A 157 -15.74 -1.16 21.49
N PRO A 158 -16.88 -0.43 21.50
CA PRO A 158 -17.66 -0.11 20.30
C PRO A 158 -16.89 0.72 19.24
N TRP A 159 -15.77 1.35 19.63
CA TRP A 159 -14.88 2.09 18.73
C TRP A 159 -13.94 1.20 17.92
N GLU A 160 -13.66 -0.03 18.36
CA GLU A 160 -12.84 -1.00 17.60
C GLU A 160 -13.66 -1.72 16.52
N ASN A 161 -14.99 -1.80 16.70
CA ASN A 161 -15.94 -2.41 15.74
C ASN A 161 -16.52 -1.42 14.72
N PHE A 162 -16.26 -0.12 14.91
CA PHE A 162 -16.55 0.95 13.98
C PHE A 162 -15.29 1.14 13.14
N ALA A 163 -15.09 0.50 11.99
CA ALA A 163 -14.02 0.97 11.13
C ALA A 163 -14.00 0.42 9.72
N PHE A 164 -14.13 1.32 8.75
CA PHE A 164 -13.30 1.21 7.54
C PHE A 164 -11.98 1.99 7.73
N TYR A 165 -10.94 1.33 8.22
CA TYR A 165 -9.55 1.70 7.93
C TYR A 165 -9.16 1.41 6.45
N THR A 166 -9.71 2.20 5.52
CA THR A 166 -9.56 2.06 4.05
C THR A 166 -8.13 1.97 3.49
N LEU A 167 -7.09 2.17 4.31
CA LEU A 167 -5.70 2.01 3.88
C LEU A 167 -5.05 0.70 4.36
N ASN A 168 -5.76 -0.22 5.02
CA ASN A 168 -5.28 -1.60 5.23
C ASN A 168 -5.54 -2.48 4.01
N ASN A 169 -4.90 -3.66 3.94
CA ASN A 169 -5.03 -4.54 2.78
C ASN A 169 -6.47 -4.87 2.39
N ALA A 170 -7.26 -5.43 3.32
CA ALA A 170 -8.58 -5.95 3.02
C ALA A 170 -9.52 -4.84 2.56
N GLU A 171 -9.48 -3.70 3.26
CA GLU A 171 -10.41 -2.62 3.00
C GLU A 171 -9.99 -1.72 1.85
N LEU A 172 -8.69 -1.51 1.63
CA LEU A 172 -8.21 -0.77 0.46
C LEU A 172 -8.64 -1.44 -0.84
N ILE A 173 -8.60 -2.77 -0.90
CA ILE A 173 -9.10 -3.53 -2.06
C ILE A 173 -10.60 -3.26 -2.26
N ILE A 174 -11.39 -3.31 -1.18
CA ILE A 174 -12.85 -3.12 -1.24
C ILE A 174 -13.21 -1.69 -1.62
N VAL A 175 -12.54 -0.70 -1.04
CA VAL A 175 -12.73 0.72 -1.31
C VAL A 175 -12.31 1.04 -2.73
N PHE A 176 -11.16 0.53 -3.19
CA PHE A 176 -10.74 0.65 -4.57
C PHE A 176 -11.81 0.14 -5.53
N LEU A 177 -12.34 -1.07 -5.30
CA LEU A 177 -13.37 -1.65 -6.15
C LEU A 177 -14.68 -0.84 -6.08
N SER A 178 -15.07 -0.37 -4.91
CA SER A 178 -16.26 0.46 -4.72
C SER A 178 -16.16 1.77 -5.48
N VAL A 179 -15.06 2.51 -5.31
CA VAL A 179 -14.81 3.77 -6.00
C VAL A 179 -14.67 3.53 -7.51
N PHE A 180 -14.01 2.45 -7.93
CA PHE A 180 -13.94 2.04 -9.33
C PHE A 180 -15.33 1.89 -9.94
N LEU A 181 -16.23 1.15 -9.26
CA LEU A 181 -17.59 0.92 -9.71
C LEU A 181 -18.40 2.22 -9.78
N ILE A 182 -18.28 3.07 -8.78
CA ILE A 182 -18.95 4.37 -8.72
C ILE A 182 -18.53 5.23 -9.92
N PHE A 183 -17.23 5.39 -10.17
CA PHE A 183 -16.73 6.23 -11.26
C PHE A 183 -17.03 5.67 -12.66
N HIS A 184 -17.03 4.34 -12.84
CA HIS A 184 -17.14 3.73 -14.16
C HIS A 184 -18.56 3.32 -14.58
N PHE A 185 -19.43 2.96 -13.63
CA PHE A 185 -20.77 2.44 -13.94
C PHE A 185 -21.91 3.39 -13.57
N THR A 186 -21.67 4.35 -12.68
CA THR A 186 -22.69 5.33 -12.33
C THR A 186 -22.56 6.54 -13.24
N LYS A 187 -23.60 6.89 -14.02
CA LYS A 187 -23.57 8.05 -14.92
C LYS A 187 -23.90 9.38 -14.22
N SER A 188 -24.71 9.33 -13.16
CA SER A 188 -25.18 10.52 -12.45
C SER A 188 -24.18 10.96 -11.38
N LYS A 189 -23.67 12.20 -11.49
CA LYS A 189 -22.78 12.80 -10.49
C LYS A 189 -23.42 12.88 -9.10
N LEU A 190 -24.73 13.10 -9.03
CA LEU A 190 -25.46 13.14 -7.76
C LEU A 190 -25.43 11.78 -7.07
N ILE A 191 -25.67 10.69 -7.83
CA ILE A 191 -25.61 9.34 -7.28
C ILE A 191 -24.18 8.99 -6.86
N GLN A 192 -23.18 9.36 -7.68
CA GLN A 192 -21.76 9.17 -7.33
C GLN A 192 -21.41 9.90 -6.02
N PHE A 193 -21.83 11.16 -5.89
CA PHE A 193 -21.63 11.95 -4.68
C PHE A 193 -22.28 11.30 -3.46
N SER A 194 -23.55 10.88 -3.56
CA SER A 194 -24.25 10.23 -2.46
C SER A 194 -23.58 8.92 -2.03
N LEU A 195 -23.15 8.09 -2.98
CA LEU A 195 -22.47 6.83 -2.69
C LEU A 195 -21.09 7.05 -2.05
N LEU A 196 -20.30 7.99 -2.55
CA LEU A 196 -19.01 8.33 -1.93
C LEU A 196 -19.17 8.95 -0.54
N THR A 197 -20.22 9.75 -0.34
CA THR A 197 -20.55 10.32 0.97
C THR A 197 -20.96 9.21 1.94
N LEU A 198 -21.74 8.23 1.51
CA LEU A 198 -22.08 7.08 2.33
C LEU A 198 -20.83 6.29 2.74
N LEU A 199 -19.89 6.06 1.80
CA LEU A 199 -18.61 5.45 2.13
C LEU A 199 -17.80 6.29 3.12
N LEU A 200 -17.80 7.62 2.96
CA LEU A 200 -17.09 8.55 3.85
C LEU A 200 -17.61 8.46 5.29
N LEU A 201 -18.94 8.39 5.48
CA LEU A 201 -19.59 8.33 6.78
C LEU A 201 -19.28 7.05 7.57
N VAL A 202 -18.84 5.99 6.90
CA VAL A 202 -18.45 4.72 7.55
C VAL A 202 -16.94 4.58 7.76
N THR A 203 -16.14 5.57 7.36
CA THR A 203 -14.69 5.59 7.64
C THR A 203 -14.37 6.12 9.03
N THR A 204 -13.26 5.64 9.61
CA THR A 204 -12.89 5.97 10.99
C THR A 204 -11.45 6.45 11.17
N SER A 205 -10.70 6.59 10.08
CA SER A 205 -9.37 7.19 10.13
C SER A 205 -9.31 8.44 9.25
N SER A 206 -8.61 9.47 9.71
CA SER A 206 -8.45 10.74 8.98
C SER A 206 -7.89 10.51 7.57
N GLN A 207 -6.92 9.60 7.43
CA GLN A 207 -6.34 9.23 6.14
C GLN A 207 -7.36 8.55 5.20
N SER A 208 -8.26 7.71 5.74
CA SER A 208 -9.38 7.13 4.97
C SER A 208 -10.33 8.21 4.47
N SER A 209 -10.68 9.13 5.37
CA SER A 209 -11.60 10.22 5.05
C SER A 209 -11.00 11.13 4.00
N ILE A 210 -9.71 11.48 4.08
CA ILE A 210 -9.01 12.27 3.06
C ILE A 210 -9.04 11.55 1.69
N ALA A 211 -8.80 10.24 1.65
CA ALA A 211 -8.88 9.47 0.41
C ALA A 211 -10.26 9.58 -0.26
N LEU A 212 -11.35 9.48 0.50
CA LEU A 212 -12.72 9.59 -0.04
C LEU A 212 -13.13 11.04 -0.34
N ILE A 213 -12.68 12.01 0.45
CA ILE A 213 -12.86 13.44 0.14
C ILE A 213 -12.21 13.76 -1.19
N LEU A 214 -10.99 13.26 -1.46
CA LEU A 214 -10.34 13.42 -2.75
C LEU A 214 -11.17 12.81 -3.87
N ALA A 215 -11.75 11.62 -3.68
CA ALA A 215 -12.67 11.03 -4.66
C ALA A 215 -13.86 11.96 -4.97
N ILE A 216 -14.47 12.55 -3.94
CA ILE A 216 -15.56 13.52 -4.08
C ILE A 216 -15.09 14.77 -4.84
N VAL A 217 -13.92 15.32 -4.50
CA VAL A 217 -13.33 16.49 -5.19
C VAL A 217 -13.09 16.19 -6.66
N PHE A 218 -12.60 15.00 -7.01
CA PHE A 218 -12.39 14.56 -8.40
C PHE A 218 -13.69 14.41 -9.23
N LEU A 219 -14.88 14.43 -8.61
CA LEU A 219 -16.17 14.48 -9.33
C LEU A 219 -16.44 15.86 -9.95
N PHE A 220 -15.93 16.91 -9.31
CA PHE A 220 -16.28 18.30 -9.61
C PHE A 220 -15.12 19.09 -10.20
N PHE A 221 -13.88 18.70 -9.91
CA PHE A 221 -12.69 19.44 -10.33
C PHE A 221 -11.82 18.66 -11.33
N PRO A 222 -11.09 19.36 -12.22
CA PRO A 222 -10.17 18.71 -13.16
C PRO A 222 -9.05 17.96 -12.44
N SER A 223 -8.76 16.74 -12.88
CA SER A 223 -7.77 15.86 -12.22
C SER A 223 -6.40 16.49 -12.02
N LYS A 224 -5.91 17.23 -13.03
CA LYS A 224 -4.60 17.90 -12.96
C LYS A 224 -4.55 18.94 -11.84
N LEU A 225 -5.61 19.75 -11.69
CA LEU A 225 -5.67 20.80 -10.68
C LEU A 225 -5.63 20.20 -9.26
N VAL A 226 -6.47 19.19 -9.04
CA VAL A 226 -6.55 18.50 -7.73
C VAL A 226 -5.23 17.81 -7.41
N LEU A 227 -4.61 17.14 -8.37
CA LEU A 227 -3.29 16.50 -8.19
C LEU A 227 -2.21 17.52 -7.85
N THR A 228 -2.14 18.65 -8.55
CA THR A 228 -1.18 19.72 -8.24
C THR A 228 -1.39 20.25 -6.83
N GLY A 229 -2.64 20.53 -6.44
CA GLY A 229 -2.96 20.98 -5.10
C GLY A 229 -2.58 19.95 -4.03
N PHE A 230 -2.85 18.67 -4.29
CA PHE A 230 -2.49 17.58 -3.39
C PHE A 230 -0.97 17.43 -3.22
N VAL A 231 -0.21 17.47 -4.32
CA VAL A 231 1.26 17.42 -4.28
C VAL A 231 1.82 18.61 -3.50
N LEU A 232 1.33 19.83 -3.76
CA LEU A 232 1.73 21.02 -3.02
C LEU A 232 1.43 20.90 -1.52
N ALA A 233 0.23 20.40 -1.18
CA ALA A 233 -0.15 20.18 0.22
C ALA A 233 0.79 19.18 0.91
N LEU A 234 1.13 18.06 0.27
CA LEU A 234 2.09 17.09 0.81
C LEU A 234 3.50 17.67 0.94
N SER A 235 3.97 18.43 -0.06
CA SER A 235 5.29 19.07 -0.04
C SER A 235 5.45 20.10 1.07
N VAL A 236 4.36 20.64 1.60
CA VAL A 236 4.36 21.54 2.76
C VAL A 236 4.13 20.77 4.06
N ALA A 237 3.15 19.86 4.10
CA ALA A 237 2.78 19.14 5.31
C ALA A 237 3.90 18.23 5.84
N VAL A 238 4.63 17.54 4.96
CA VAL A 238 5.70 16.61 5.38
C VAL A 238 6.86 17.37 6.06
N PRO A 239 7.47 18.43 5.46
CA PRO A 239 8.49 19.20 6.16
C PRO A 239 8.00 19.86 7.44
N LEU A 240 6.78 20.42 7.45
CA LEU A 240 6.22 21.02 8.66
C LEU A 240 6.10 20.01 9.80
N SER A 241 5.70 18.77 9.48
CA SER A 241 5.62 17.73 10.51
C SER A 241 6.99 17.51 11.18
N LEU A 242 8.06 17.41 10.38
CA LEU A 242 9.42 17.18 10.89
C LEU A 242 9.96 18.34 11.72
N LEU A 243 9.49 19.56 11.48
CA LEU A 243 9.92 20.76 12.22
C LEU A 243 9.21 20.93 13.56
N PHE A 244 7.95 20.49 13.66
CA PHE A 244 7.08 20.70 14.82
C PHE A 244 6.45 19.39 15.35
N PRO A 245 7.24 18.33 15.62
CA PRO A 245 6.67 17.04 16.02
C PRO A 245 6.06 17.04 17.42
N LEU A 246 6.53 17.91 18.32
CA LEU A 246 6.02 18.02 19.70
C LEU A 246 4.68 18.77 19.73
N GLU A 247 4.59 19.87 19.00
CA GLU A 247 3.35 20.64 18.85
C GLU A 247 2.27 19.81 18.16
N LEU A 248 2.65 19.00 17.16
CA LEU A 248 1.75 18.01 16.57
C LEU A 248 1.32 16.94 17.57
N PHE A 249 2.19 16.52 18.49
CA PHE A 249 1.84 15.54 19.51
C PHE A 249 0.84 16.09 20.53
N GLU A 250 0.95 17.37 20.88
CA GLU A 250 -0.04 18.06 21.73
C GLU A 250 -1.40 18.19 21.05
N LEU A 251 -1.43 18.40 19.73
CA LEU A 251 -2.66 18.51 18.94
C LEU A 251 -3.32 17.14 18.67
N ASP A 252 -2.52 16.17 18.23
CA ASP A 252 -2.91 14.78 17.97
C ASP A 252 -1.73 13.84 18.25
N PRO A 253 -1.77 13.08 19.37
CA PRO A 253 -0.67 12.20 19.77
C PRO A 253 -0.27 11.19 18.70
N ASN A 254 -1.21 10.71 17.88
CA ASN A 254 -0.90 9.74 16.81
C ASN A 254 -0.04 10.38 15.71
N THR A 255 -0.46 11.55 15.21
CA THR A 255 0.27 12.30 14.19
C THR A 255 1.63 12.78 14.70
N GLY A 256 1.69 13.31 15.91
CA GLY A 256 2.95 13.74 16.52
C GLY A 256 3.94 12.59 16.70
N LEU A 257 3.47 11.44 17.19
CA LEU A 257 4.31 10.25 17.35
C LEU A 257 4.85 9.75 16.00
N ARG A 258 4.02 9.66 14.96
CA ARG A 258 4.49 9.31 13.61
C ARG A 258 5.53 10.29 13.09
N SER A 259 5.34 11.58 13.35
CA SER A 259 6.30 12.60 12.95
C SER A 259 7.65 12.45 13.67
N MET A 260 7.63 12.15 14.97
CA MET A 260 8.84 11.82 15.73
C MET A 260 9.56 10.58 15.18
N PHE A 261 8.80 9.57 14.73
CA PHE A 261 9.36 8.39 14.07
C PHE A 261 10.06 8.81 12.78
N TRP A 262 9.42 9.62 11.94
CA TRP A 262 10.00 10.09 10.69
C TRP A 262 11.31 10.85 10.90
N LEU A 263 11.35 11.71 11.93
CA LEU A 263 12.55 12.43 12.31
C LEU A 263 13.67 11.49 12.76
N SER A 264 13.34 10.45 13.55
CA SER A 264 14.29 9.41 13.97
C SER A 264 14.90 8.68 12.77
N GLY A 265 14.05 8.21 11.84
CA GLY A 265 14.53 7.49 10.66
C GLY A 265 15.41 8.34 9.75
N LEU A 266 15.12 9.64 9.63
CA LEU A 266 15.98 10.58 8.90
C LEU A 266 17.32 10.82 9.61
N GLN A 267 17.33 10.91 10.94
CA GLN A 267 18.57 11.03 11.70
C GLN A 267 19.47 9.80 11.47
N ASP A 268 18.91 8.59 11.56
CA ASP A 268 19.66 7.34 11.34
C ASP A 268 20.19 7.23 9.90
N PHE A 269 19.39 7.66 8.91
CA PHE A 269 19.82 7.76 7.52
C PHE A 269 21.02 8.71 7.35
N ILE A 270 21.00 9.87 8.02
CA ILE A 270 22.11 10.84 7.99
C ILE A 270 23.34 10.27 8.70
N HIS A 271 23.16 9.60 9.83
CA HIS A 271 24.24 8.97 10.60
C HIS A 271 24.96 7.87 9.81
N THR A 272 24.23 7.12 8.98
CA THR A 272 24.79 6.10 8.08
C THR A 272 25.31 6.66 6.75
N TRP A 273 25.46 7.98 6.62
CA TRP A 273 25.94 8.65 5.40
C TRP A 273 25.13 8.27 4.15
N GLY A 274 23.85 7.96 4.34
CA GLY A 274 22.94 7.55 3.27
C GLY A 274 23.06 6.10 2.81
N VAL A 275 23.88 5.27 3.47
CA VAL A 275 23.96 3.83 3.23
C VAL A 275 22.75 3.10 3.79
N GLY A 276 22.21 3.56 4.93
CA GLY A 276 21.12 2.89 5.63
C GLY A 276 21.60 1.81 6.60
N ILE A 277 20.77 1.52 7.60
CA ILE A 277 21.06 0.67 8.76
C ILE A 277 20.76 -0.83 8.51
N GLY A 278 20.12 -1.17 7.39
CA GLY A 278 19.72 -2.54 7.08
C GLY A 278 18.43 -3.01 7.76
N PHE A 279 18.35 -4.33 7.94
CA PHE A 279 17.26 -5.05 8.56
C PHE A 279 17.70 -5.67 9.89
N GLY A 280 16.74 -5.97 10.76
CA GLY A 280 16.99 -6.51 12.11
C GLY A 280 17.27 -5.45 13.16
N THR A 281 17.25 -4.16 12.79
CA THR A 281 17.48 -3.03 13.69
C THR A 281 16.16 -2.41 14.16
N GLU A 282 16.11 -2.00 15.43
CA GLU A 282 15.09 -1.08 15.95
C GLU A 282 15.39 0.32 15.46
N ALA A 283 14.37 0.93 14.90
CA ALA A 283 14.47 2.18 14.18
C ALA A 283 14.06 3.37 15.08
N LEU A 284 13.42 3.08 16.22
CA LEU A 284 12.90 4.06 17.17
C LEU A 284 13.87 4.29 18.33
N GLN A 285 14.30 5.54 18.49
CA GLN A 285 15.17 5.93 19.60
C GLN A 285 14.52 5.66 20.96
N ALA A 286 15.33 5.22 21.92
CA ALA A 286 14.86 4.80 23.23
C ALA A 286 14.13 5.88 24.04
N LYS A 287 14.36 7.17 23.73
CA LYS A 287 13.68 8.30 24.36
C LYS A 287 12.16 8.30 24.13
N TYR A 288 11.69 7.69 23.05
CA TYR A 288 10.24 7.59 22.76
C TYR A 288 9.55 6.50 23.59
N TYR A 289 10.30 5.58 24.20
CA TYR A 289 9.73 4.60 25.15
C TYR A 289 9.13 5.28 26.38
N ALA A 290 9.69 6.41 26.83
CA ALA A 290 9.17 7.16 27.98
C ALA A 290 7.80 7.77 27.70
N LEU A 291 7.61 8.36 26.51
CA LEU A 291 6.33 8.93 26.06
C LEU A 291 5.24 7.87 25.87
N TYR A 292 5.61 6.66 25.42
CA TYR A 292 4.65 5.58 25.18
C TYR A 292 4.26 4.82 26.45
N ARG A 293 5.15 4.78 27.45
CA ARG A 293 4.88 4.16 28.76
C ARG A 293 3.71 4.84 29.48
N GLU A 294 3.46 6.12 29.20
CA GLU A 294 2.31 6.87 29.70
C GLU A 294 1.01 6.60 28.91
N LEU A 295 1.11 6.10 27.66
CA LEU A 295 -0.02 5.88 26.76
C LEU A 295 -0.52 4.42 26.67
N ALA A 296 0.26 3.44 27.14
CA ALA A 296 -0.08 2.02 27.01
C ALA A 296 0.05 1.23 28.33
N ILE A 297 -1.09 0.92 28.95
CA ILE A 297 -1.23 0.03 30.11
C ILE A 297 -1.22 -1.44 29.63
N LEU A 298 -0.08 -2.02 29.24
CA LEU A 298 0.08 -3.48 29.04
C LEU A 298 1.56 -3.93 29.11
N ASP A 299 1.79 -5.19 29.45
CA ASP A 299 3.03 -5.85 29.88
C ASP A 299 4.30 -5.58 29.02
N VAL A 300 5.43 -5.33 29.69
CA VAL A 300 6.66 -4.72 29.13
C VAL A 300 7.31 -5.57 28.02
N ASP A 301 7.30 -6.89 28.14
CA ASP A 301 7.90 -7.80 27.15
C ASP A 301 7.09 -7.85 25.84
N SER A 302 5.78 -7.63 25.91
CA SER A 302 4.90 -7.58 24.73
C SER A 302 4.99 -6.26 23.96
N GLN A 303 5.44 -5.19 24.62
CA GLN A 303 5.62 -3.89 23.99
C GLN A 303 6.85 -3.87 23.09
N PHE A 304 7.94 -4.51 23.52
CA PHE A 304 9.21 -4.54 22.78
C PHE A 304 9.09 -5.20 21.40
N GLU A 305 8.46 -6.37 21.31
CA GLU A 305 8.18 -7.02 20.01
C GLU A 305 7.26 -6.17 19.12
N ARG A 306 6.32 -5.42 19.71
CA ARG A 306 5.43 -4.52 18.96
C ARG A 306 6.19 -3.36 18.36
N PHE A 307 7.14 -2.75 19.08
CA PHE A 307 7.96 -1.64 18.55
C PHE A 307 8.83 -2.06 17.36
N MET A 308 9.53 -3.20 17.49
CA MET A 308 10.37 -3.79 16.41
C MET A 308 9.60 -4.06 15.12
N THR A 309 8.26 -4.12 15.20
CA THR A 309 7.34 -4.41 14.10
C THR A 309 6.45 -3.24 13.70
N THR A 310 6.46 -2.12 14.43
CA THR A 310 5.62 -0.94 14.17
C THR A 310 6.14 -0.14 12.96
N GLY A 311 7.46 -0.05 12.80
CA GLY A 311 8.12 0.65 11.69
C GLY A 311 7.85 2.16 11.68
N MET A 312 8.31 2.85 10.64
CA MET A 312 8.29 4.32 10.60
C MET A 312 6.93 4.95 10.25
N HIS A 313 5.89 4.15 9.97
CA HIS A 313 4.61 4.66 9.45
C HIS A 313 4.74 5.61 8.25
N ASN A 314 5.83 5.49 7.49
CA ASN A 314 6.08 6.15 6.23
C ASN A 314 7.08 5.30 5.45
N THR A 315 6.64 4.82 4.29
CA THR A 315 7.39 3.86 3.47
C THR A 315 8.64 4.48 2.87
N PHE A 316 8.60 5.77 2.55
CA PHE A 316 9.77 6.48 2.01
C PHE A 316 10.87 6.60 3.06
N ILE A 317 10.49 6.97 4.29
CA ILE A 317 11.44 7.07 5.40
C ILE A 317 11.97 5.68 5.79
N ASP A 318 11.10 4.68 5.88
CA ASP A 318 11.50 3.29 6.18
C ASP A 318 12.48 2.75 5.13
N LEU A 319 12.25 3.03 3.84
CA LEU A 319 13.17 2.66 2.77
C LEU A 319 14.52 3.38 2.86
N LEU A 320 14.50 4.71 3.07
CA LEU A 320 15.72 5.50 3.22
C LEU A 320 16.56 4.98 4.39
N GLN A 321 15.92 4.78 5.54
CA GLN A 321 16.59 4.29 6.73
C GLN A 321 17.18 2.89 6.52
N ARG A 322 16.41 1.94 5.96
CA ARG A 322 16.84 0.53 5.86
C ARG A 322 17.81 0.26 4.72
N THR A 323 17.54 0.86 3.57
CA THR A 323 18.20 0.51 2.29
C THR A 323 18.96 1.68 1.68
N GLY A 324 19.04 2.79 2.41
CA GLY A 324 19.75 3.98 1.97
C GLY A 324 19.19 4.60 0.70
N ILE A 325 20.04 5.41 0.07
CA ILE A 325 19.77 6.01 -1.23
C ILE A 325 19.47 4.96 -2.31
N PRO A 326 20.22 3.83 -2.43
CA PRO A 326 20.00 2.88 -3.51
C PRO A 326 18.58 2.31 -3.53
N GLY A 327 18.10 1.80 -2.38
CA GLY A 327 16.77 1.19 -2.32
C GLY A 327 15.65 2.21 -2.43
N PHE A 328 15.81 3.40 -1.84
CA PHE A 328 14.87 4.51 -2.02
C PHE A 328 14.74 4.93 -3.49
N VAL A 329 15.86 5.15 -4.19
CA VAL A 329 15.86 5.53 -5.61
C VAL A 329 15.23 4.45 -6.48
N ALA A 330 15.55 3.18 -6.23
CA ALA A 330 14.95 2.06 -6.95
C ALA A 330 13.43 2.00 -6.75
N PHE A 331 12.96 2.23 -5.53
CA PHE A 331 11.52 2.29 -5.23
C PHE A 331 10.85 3.49 -5.89
N CYS A 332 11.43 4.68 -5.78
CA CYS A 332 10.95 5.89 -6.45
C CYS A 332 10.90 5.69 -7.97
N TRP A 333 11.86 4.99 -8.57
CA TRP A 333 11.84 4.67 -10.00
C TRP A 333 10.61 3.83 -10.38
N ILE A 334 10.24 2.83 -9.57
CA ILE A 334 9.00 2.05 -9.79
C ILE A 334 7.78 2.96 -9.79
N ILE A 335 7.63 3.84 -8.78
CA ILE A 335 6.45 4.69 -8.63
C ILE A 335 6.39 5.78 -9.71
N PHE A 336 7.49 6.53 -9.90
CA PHE A 336 7.53 7.66 -10.83
C PHE A 336 7.52 7.24 -12.29
N SER A 337 8.06 6.08 -12.66
CA SER A 337 7.97 5.60 -14.05
C SER A 337 6.52 5.41 -14.49
N VAL A 338 5.67 4.95 -13.57
CA VAL A 338 4.24 4.75 -13.82
C VAL A 338 3.49 6.08 -13.84
N ILE A 339 3.68 6.93 -12.82
CA ILE A 339 2.99 8.22 -12.73
C ILE A 339 3.39 9.16 -13.88
N SER A 340 4.68 9.25 -14.20
CA SER A 340 5.17 10.09 -15.30
C SER A 340 4.68 9.58 -16.66
N GLY A 341 4.57 8.26 -16.85
CA GLY A 341 3.95 7.68 -18.03
C GLY A 341 2.49 8.12 -18.14
N LEU A 342 1.69 7.92 -17.10
CA LEU A 342 0.26 8.22 -17.12
C LEU A 342 -0.06 9.71 -17.26
N THR A 343 0.72 10.59 -16.64
CA THR A 343 0.51 12.05 -16.68
C THR A 343 0.78 12.69 -18.04
N LYS A 344 1.57 12.03 -18.90
CA LYS A 344 1.73 12.42 -20.31
C LYS A 344 0.44 12.21 -21.11
N HIS A 345 -0.42 11.30 -20.68
CA HIS A 345 -1.72 11.03 -21.28
C HIS A 345 -2.86 11.67 -20.48
N GLN A 346 -4.08 11.62 -21.01
CA GLN A 346 -5.26 12.16 -20.32
C GLN A 346 -5.64 11.27 -19.13
N LEU A 347 -5.14 11.61 -17.94
CA LEU A 347 -5.41 10.92 -16.69
C LEU A 347 -6.90 11.02 -16.31
N SER A 348 -7.57 9.89 -16.13
CA SER A 348 -8.97 9.88 -15.67
C SER A 348 -9.06 10.33 -14.19
N SER A 349 -10.24 10.79 -13.76
CA SER A 349 -10.48 11.14 -12.34
C SER A 349 -10.21 9.97 -11.39
N PHE A 350 -10.54 8.74 -11.80
CA PHE A 350 -10.25 7.55 -11.02
C PHE A 350 -8.75 7.25 -10.95
N ASP A 351 -8.05 7.29 -12.09
CA ASP A 351 -6.59 7.08 -12.10
C ASP A 351 -5.86 8.12 -11.23
N ALA A 352 -6.33 9.39 -11.26
CA ALA A 352 -5.83 10.46 -10.41
C ALA A 352 -6.07 10.20 -8.91
N TRP A 353 -7.28 9.72 -8.57
CA TRP A 353 -7.59 9.31 -7.21
C TRP A 353 -6.68 8.16 -6.74
N VAL A 354 -6.47 7.13 -7.57
CA VAL A 354 -5.56 6.01 -7.26
C VAL A 354 -4.13 6.51 -6.98
N VAL A 355 -3.64 7.50 -7.74
CA VAL A 355 -2.34 8.13 -7.48
C VAL A 355 -2.30 8.82 -6.11
N CYS A 356 -3.34 9.58 -5.75
CA CYS A 356 -3.41 10.22 -4.43
C CYS A 356 -3.46 9.19 -3.29
N VAL A 357 -4.27 8.14 -3.42
CA VAL A 357 -4.37 7.09 -2.39
C VAL A 357 -3.07 6.32 -2.25
N LEU A 358 -2.36 6.07 -3.35
CA LEU A 358 -1.03 5.47 -3.32
C LEU A 358 -0.05 6.37 -2.56
N ALA A 359 -0.02 7.66 -2.87
CA ALA A 359 0.83 8.62 -2.17
C ALA A 359 0.50 8.73 -0.68
N LEU A 360 -0.78 8.74 -0.30
CA LEU A 360 -1.21 8.68 1.10
C LEU A 360 -0.73 7.39 1.77
N SER A 361 -1.03 6.23 1.18
CA SER A 361 -0.62 4.92 1.71
C SER A 361 0.90 4.86 1.98
N LEU A 362 1.71 5.33 1.03
CA LEU A 362 3.16 5.37 1.16
C LEU A 362 3.65 6.37 2.21
N SER A 363 2.94 7.47 2.42
CA SER A 363 3.38 8.55 3.31
C SER A 363 2.95 8.37 4.77
N VAL A 364 1.85 7.65 5.02
CA VAL A 364 1.29 7.52 6.39
C VAL A 364 1.20 6.07 6.89
N ASN A 365 1.63 5.08 6.11
CA ASN A 365 1.75 3.70 6.54
C ASN A 365 3.11 3.10 6.15
N VAL A 366 3.47 2.00 6.81
CA VAL A 366 4.54 1.10 6.35
C VAL A 366 3.97 0.21 5.24
N ALA A 367 3.74 0.80 4.07
CA ALA A 367 2.98 0.22 2.97
C ALA A 367 3.55 -1.10 2.43
N LEU A 368 4.85 -1.35 2.65
CA LEU A 368 5.52 -2.60 2.30
C LEU A 368 5.43 -3.66 3.40
N SER A 369 4.83 -3.37 4.55
CA SER A 369 4.55 -4.38 5.56
C SER A 369 3.42 -5.30 5.10
N ILE A 370 3.37 -6.50 5.68
CA ILE A 370 2.37 -7.50 5.35
C ILE A 370 0.92 -7.01 5.55
N ASN A 371 0.70 -5.98 6.39
CA ASN A 371 -0.62 -5.40 6.66
C ASN A 371 -1.12 -4.46 5.55
N PHE A 372 -0.23 -4.00 4.66
CA PHE A 372 -0.50 -2.94 3.67
C PHE A 372 -0.05 -3.26 2.24
N ILE A 373 0.80 -4.28 2.08
CA ILE A 373 1.45 -4.61 0.81
C ILE A 373 0.49 -4.99 -0.30
N PHE A 374 -0.58 -5.72 -0.02
CA PHE A 374 -1.52 -6.17 -1.06
C PHE A 374 -2.33 -4.99 -1.60
N GLY A 375 -2.85 -4.13 -0.73
CA GLY A 375 -3.58 -2.94 -1.13
C GLY A 375 -2.69 -1.98 -1.93
N THR A 376 -1.46 -1.75 -1.47
CA THR A 376 -0.49 -0.89 -2.16
C THR A 376 -0.09 -1.44 -3.53
N CYS A 377 0.21 -2.74 -3.61
CA CYS A 377 0.50 -3.43 -4.88
C CYS A 377 -0.70 -3.42 -5.83
N LEU A 378 -1.93 -3.46 -5.33
CA LEU A 378 -3.14 -3.33 -6.14
C LEU A 378 -3.19 -1.97 -6.84
N LEU A 379 -2.94 -0.87 -6.11
CA LEU A 379 -2.93 0.48 -6.69
C LEU A 379 -1.85 0.62 -7.75
N ILE A 380 -0.64 0.15 -7.46
CA ILE A 380 0.48 0.17 -8.42
C ILE A 380 0.16 -0.69 -9.64
N GLY A 381 -0.34 -1.90 -9.43
CA GLY A 381 -0.69 -2.84 -10.50
C GLY A 381 -1.77 -2.30 -11.42
N TRP A 382 -2.78 -1.61 -10.87
CA TRP A 382 -3.78 -0.89 -11.67
C TRP A 382 -3.13 0.15 -12.58
N LEU A 383 -2.32 1.04 -12.02
CA LEU A 383 -1.68 2.12 -12.77
C LEU A 383 -0.72 1.57 -13.84
N GLN A 384 0.02 0.51 -13.54
CA GLN A 384 0.89 -0.18 -14.50
C GLN A 384 0.11 -0.82 -15.64
N ALA A 385 -0.98 -1.52 -15.35
CA ALA A 385 -1.85 -2.11 -16.35
C ALA A 385 -2.45 -1.04 -17.28
N ARG A 386 -2.87 0.10 -16.71
CA ARG A 386 -3.39 1.23 -17.49
C ARG A 386 -2.35 1.80 -18.44
N LEU A 387 -1.11 1.97 -17.98
CA LEU A 387 -0.01 2.45 -18.82
C LEU A 387 0.31 1.49 -19.97
N LEU A 388 0.32 0.17 -19.71
CA LEU A 388 0.51 -0.84 -20.75
C LEU A 388 -0.55 -0.74 -21.85
N VAL A 389 -1.83 -0.66 -21.46
CA VAL A 389 -2.94 -0.56 -22.41
C VAL A 389 -2.86 0.70 -23.27
N ILE A 390 -2.37 1.81 -22.70
CA ILE A 390 -2.16 3.06 -23.45
C ILE A 390 -1.03 2.88 -24.47
N ASN A 391 0.13 2.37 -24.04
CA ASN A 391 1.28 2.18 -24.91
C ASN A 391 0.98 1.23 -26.10
N GLU A 392 0.16 0.19 -25.90
CA GLU A 392 -0.24 -0.70 -26.99
C GLU A 392 -1.14 -0.03 -28.03
N ARG A 393 -1.97 0.94 -27.63
CA ARG A 393 -2.83 1.68 -28.57
C ARG A 393 -2.03 2.66 -29.42
N GLU A 394 -0.97 3.23 -28.85
CA GLU A 394 -0.15 4.26 -29.49
C GLU A 394 1.02 3.69 -30.31
N SER A 395 1.37 2.41 -30.11
CA SER A 395 2.30 1.67 -30.97
C SER A 395 1.52 0.76 -31.92
N PRO A 396 0.86 1.27 -32.97
CA PRO A 396 0.28 0.39 -33.99
C PRO A 396 1.41 -0.48 -34.54
N ALA A 397 1.16 -1.79 -34.59
CA ALA A 397 2.13 -2.81 -34.97
C ALA A 397 2.99 -2.35 -36.15
N LYS A 398 4.31 -2.29 -35.91
CA LYS A 398 5.31 -2.29 -36.99
C LYS A 398 5.43 -3.70 -37.55
#